data_AF-A0A7C2QK25-F1
#
_entry.id   AF-A0A7C2QK25-F1
#
_cell.length_a   1.000
_cell.length_b   1.000
_cell.length_c   1.000
_cell.angle_alpha   90.00
_cell.angle_beta   90.00
_cell.angle_gamma   90.00
#
_symmetry.space_group_name_H-M   'P 1'
#
loop_
_entity.id
_entity.type
_entity.pdbx_description
1 polymer ?
#
loop_
_entity_poly.entity_id
_entity_poly.type
_entity_poly.pdbx_seq_one_letter_code
_entity_poly.pdbx_strand_id
1 'polypeptide(L)'
;MARAKDENKRQLILQAAKMLFSRRGFYNTSISDITKETKLPVGSIYTYFKSKEEIVRAIVAEGWEDIRTRLTAMIASEKRAEDKLRIIVDTFIPEVFNDLDLVNILLSEAITYTKI
;
A
#
# COMPACT_ATOMS: atom_id res chain seq x y z
N MET A 1 19.82 7.06 -17.33
CA MET A 1 19.17 8.06 -16.45
C MET A 1 17.63 8.10 -16.59
N ALA A 2 17.00 7.55 -17.64
CA ALA A 2 15.54 7.53 -17.80
C ALA A 2 14.77 6.71 -16.73
N ARG A 3 15.33 5.58 -16.27
CA ARG A 3 14.67 4.63 -15.36
C ARG A 3 14.31 5.19 -13.96
N ALA A 4 15.16 6.03 -13.37
CA ALA A 4 14.94 6.56 -12.02
C ALA A 4 13.86 7.65 -11.97
N LYS A 5 13.72 8.42 -13.06
CA LYS A 5 12.70 9.48 -13.16
C LYS A 5 11.29 8.91 -13.34
N ASP A 6 11.19 7.73 -13.94
CA ASP A 6 9.93 7.01 -14.13
C ASP A 6 9.45 6.32 -12.84
N GLU A 7 10.36 5.73 -12.06
CA GLU A 7 9.99 5.13 -10.77
C GLU A 7 9.47 6.17 -9.77
N ASN A 8 10.09 7.36 -9.73
CA ASN A 8 9.62 8.44 -8.85
C ASN A 8 8.18 8.88 -9.15
N LYS A 9 7.75 8.86 -10.43
CA LYS A 9 6.38 9.19 -10.80
C LYS A 9 5.40 8.08 -10.43
N ARG A 10 5.78 6.81 -10.65
CA ARG A 10 4.99 5.66 -10.22
C ARG A 10 4.72 5.72 -8.72
N GLN A 11 5.76 5.98 -7.93
CA GLN A 11 5.65 6.11 -6.47
C GLN A 11 4.78 7.30 -6.05
N LEU A 12 4.92 8.45 -6.71
CA LEU A 12 4.08 9.63 -6.44
C LEU A 12 2.58 9.32 -6.68
N ILE A 13 2.26 8.57 -7.74
CA ILE A 13 0.89 8.15 -8.03
C ILE A 13 0.36 7.23 -6.92
N LEU A 14 1.16 6.23 -6.52
CA LEU A 14 0.78 5.28 -5.47
C LEU A 14 0.55 5.97 -4.12
N GLN A 15 1.42 6.92 -3.74
CA GLN A 15 1.29 7.68 -2.50
C GLN A 15 0.02 8.54 -2.49
N ALA A 16 -0.22 9.30 -3.57
CA ALA A 16 -1.42 10.13 -3.69
C ALA A 16 -2.70 9.28 -3.68
N ALA A 17 -2.70 8.16 -4.41
CA ALA A 17 -3.83 7.24 -4.45
C ALA A 17 -4.07 6.58 -3.09
N LYS A 18 -3.02 6.12 -2.38
CA LYS A 18 -3.12 5.55 -1.03
C LYS A 18 -3.79 6.54 -0.08
N MET A 19 -3.35 7.80 -0.07
CA MET A 19 -3.94 8.85 0.77
C MET A 19 -5.40 9.14 0.42
N LEU A 20 -5.75 9.18 -0.88
CA LEU A 20 -7.13 9.45 -1.28
C LEU A 20 -8.06 8.27 -0.97
N PHE A 21 -7.60 7.04 -1.22
CA PHE A 21 -8.34 5.81 -0.92
C PHE A 21 -8.57 5.64 0.57
N SER A 22 -7.57 5.92 1.42
CA SER A 22 -7.72 5.81 2.87
C SER A 22 -8.73 6.80 3.44
N ARG A 23 -8.74 8.04 2.94
CA ARG A 23 -9.58 9.13 3.46
C ARG A 23 -11.01 9.11 2.93
N ARG A 24 -11.19 8.74 1.67
CA ARG A 24 -12.48 8.85 0.96
C ARG A 24 -13.08 7.51 0.56
N GLY A 25 -12.30 6.44 0.63
CA GLY A 25 -12.64 5.13 0.07
C GLY A 25 -12.27 5.00 -1.40
N PHE A 26 -12.03 3.76 -1.83
CA PHE A 26 -11.71 3.41 -3.21
C PHE A 26 -12.77 3.88 -4.20
N TYR A 27 -14.05 3.61 -3.92
CA TYR A 27 -15.15 3.92 -4.85
C TYR A 27 -15.37 5.42 -5.05
N ASN A 28 -15.16 6.24 -4.01
CA ASN A 28 -15.35 7.70 -4.06
C ASN A 28 -14.13 8.47 -4.59
N THR A 29 -13.05 7.77 -4.96
CA THR A 29 -11.85 8.38 -5.53
C THR A 29 -11.80 8.11 -7.04
N SER A 30 -11.55 9.15 -7.84
CA SER A 30 -11.39 9.03 -9.29
C SER A 30 -9.93 9.18 -9.73
N ILE A 31 -9.61 8.73 -10.95
CA ILE A 31 -8.32 9.03 -11.58
C ILE A 31 -8.08 10.56 -11.68
N SER A 32 -9.14 11.34 -11.90
CA SER A 32 -9.04 12.80 -11.93
C SER A 32 -8.59 13.37 -10.57
N ASP A 33 -9.08 12.83 -9.46
CA ASP A 33 -8.64 13.27 -8.13
C ASP A 33 -7.15 12.99 -7.91
N ILE A 34 -6.67 11.83 -8.36
CA ILE A 34 -5.25 11.47 -8.30
C ILE A 34 -4.41 12.40 -9.18
N THR A 35 -4.89 12.79 -10.37
CA THR A 35 -4.18 13.77 -11.22
C THR A 35 -4.09 15.14 -10.57
N LYS A 36 -5.14 15.58 -9.85
CA LYS A 36 -5.16 16.85 -9.14
C LYS A 36 -4.16 16.86 -7.99
N GLU A 37 -4.10 15.76 -7.24
CA GLU A 37 -3.18 15.60 -6.12
C GLU A 37 -1.72 15.55 -6.57
N THR A 38 -1.42 14.74 -7.59
CA THR A 38 -0.05 14.54 -8.09
C THR A 38 0.45 15.67 -9.01
N LYS A 39 -0.47 16.51 -9.52
CA LYS A 39 -0.22 17.49 -10.59
C LYS A 39 0.32 16.87 -11.89
N LEU A 40 0.13 15.57 -12.07
CA LEU A 40 0.52 14.87 -13.29
C LEU A 40 -0.63 14.89 -14.30
N PRO A 41 -0.34 15.05 -15.61
CA PRO A 41 -1.34 14.89 -16.65
C PRO A 41 -1.97 13.48 -16.60
N VAL A 42 -3.25 13.37 -16.97
CA VAL A 42 -3.95 12.08 -16.98
C VAL A 42 -3.22 10.99 -17.80
N GLY A 43 -2.62 11.37 -18.93
CA GLY A 43 -1.82 10.44 -19.75
C GLY A 43 -0.58 9.91 -19.03
N SER A 44 -0.01 10.66 -18.08
CA SER A 44 1.07 10.17 -17.24
C SER A 44 0.59 9.09 -16.28
N ILE A 45 -0.62 9.18 -15.73
CA ILE A 45 -1.19 8.11 -14.89
C ILE A 45 -1.35 6.84 -15.72
N TYR A 46 -1.95 6.95 -16.90
CA TYR A 46 -2.17 5.82 -17.81
C TYR A 46 -0.89 5.21 -18.41
N THR A 47 0.25 5.89 -18.29
CA THR A 47 1.56 5.31 -18.63
C THR A 47 1.98 4.24 -17.61
N TYR A 48 1.58 4.37 -16.35
CA TYR A 48 1.95 3.43 -15.27
C TYR A 48 0.82 2.48 -14.88
N PHE A 49 -0.43 2.93 -14.93
CA PHE A 49 -1.58 2.15 -14.47
C PHE A 49 -2.74 2.29 -15.45
N LYS A 50 -3.25 1.17 -15.94
CA LYS A 50 -4.36 1.11 -16.89
C LYS A 50 -5.70 1.41 -16.23
N SER A 51 -5.82 1.23 -14.92
CA SER A 51 -7.06 1.46 -14.20
C SER A 51 -6.86 1.81 -12.72
N LYS A 52 -7.91 2.30 -12.07
CA LYS A 52 -7.91 2.58 -10.62
C LYS A 52 -7.72 1.30 -9.80
N GLU A 53 -8.27 0.19 -10.28
CA GLU A 53 -8.13 -1.15 -9.70
C GLU A 53 -6.67 -1.65 -9.78
N GLU A 54 -5.93 -1.28 -10.84
CA GLU A 54 -4.51 -1.62 -10.92
C GLU A 54 -3.68 -0.84 -9.90
N ILE A 55 -4.02 0.43 -9.66
CA ILE A 55 -3.38 1.26 -8.63
C ILE A 55 -3.61 0.67 -7.24
N VAL A 56 -4.86 0.33 -6.88
CA VAL A 56 -5.13 -0.23 -5.55
C VAL A 56 -4.48 -1.59 -5.37
N ARG A 57 -4.49 -2.47 -6.38
CA ARG A 57 -3.76 -3.75 -6.33
C ARG A 57 -2.27 -3.56 -6.11
N ALA A 58 -1.65 -2.57 -6.77
CA ALA A 58 -0.23 -2.26 -6.57
C ALA A 58 0.05 -1.77 -5.14
N ILE A 59 -0.79 -0.87 -4.60
CA ILE A 59 -0.69 -0.40 -3.21
C ILE A 59 -0.79 -1.58 -2.23
N VAL A 60 -1.78 -2.46 -2.43
CA VAL A 60 -2.01 -3.64 -1.59
C VAL A 60 -0.82 -4.60 -1.66
N ALA A 61 -0.32 -4.91 -2.86
CA ALA A 61 0.82 -5.80 -3.05
C ALA A 61 2.09 -5.26 -2.40
N GLU A 62 2.40 -3.97 -2.58
CA GLU A 62 3.55 -3.32 -1.96
C GLU A 62 3.41 -3.25 -0.44
N GLY A 63 2.20 -2.98 0.07
CA GLY A 63 1.91 -3.01 1.50
C GLY A 63 2.13 -4.38 2.12
N TRP A 64 1.66 -5.46 1.48
CA TRP A 64 1.89 -6.82 1.97
C TRP A 64 3.37 -7.21 1.96
N GLU A 65 4.11 -6.83 0.92
CA GLU A 65 5.53 -7.14 0.84
C GLU A 65 6.35 -6.38 1.89
N ASP A 66 5.99 -5.12 2.17
CA ASP A 66 6.59 -4.34 3.26
C ASP A 66 6.32 -4.97 4.63
N ILE A 67 5.05 -5.33 4.91
CA ILE A 67 4.64 -6.04 6.13
C ILE A 67 5.43 -7.36 6.28
N ARG A 68 5.52 -8.14 5.21
CA ARG A 68 6.26 -9.42 5.20
C ARG A 68 7.75 -9.21 5.47
N THR A 69 8.35 -8.21 4.84
CA THR A 69 9.78 -7.90 4.97
C THR A 69 10.11 -7.46 6.39
N ARG A 70 9.33 -6.51 6.95
CA ARG A 70 9.51 -6.04 8.32
C ARG A 70 9.32 -7.16 9.34
N LEU A 71 8.25 -7.94 9.21
CA LEU A 71 8.01 -9.09 10.10
C LEU A 71 9.17 -10.08 10.07
N THR A 72 9.61 -10.47 8.87
CA THR A 72 10.69 -11.44 8.69
C THR A 72 11.98 -10.93 9.30
N ALA A 73 12.31 -9.65 9.11
CA ALA A 73 13.50 -9.03 9.68
C ALA A 73 13.45 -8.98 11.22
N MET A 74 12.30 -8.62 11.79
CA MET A 74 12.12 -8.51 13.25
C MET A 74 12.26 -9.84 13.98
N ILE A 75 11.79 -10.94 13.38
CA ILE A 75 11.85 -12.27 14.01
C ILE A 75 13.10 -13.07 13.63
N ALA A 76 13.96 -12.53 12.75
CA ALA A 76 15.12 -13.25 12.21
C ALA A 76 16.20 -13.56 13.26
N SER A 77 16.36 -12.67 14.26
CA SER A 77 17.33 -12.86 15.35
C SER A 77 16.89 -13.90 16.38
N GLU A 78 15.59 -14.18 16.46
CA GLU A 78 15.03 -15.01 17.51
C GLU A 78 15.03 -16.49 17.14
N LYS A 79 15.48 -17.33 18.08
CA LYS A 79 15.54 -18.79 17.89
C LYS A 79 14.30 -19.50 18.40
N ARG A 80 13.66 -19.00 19.46
CA ARG A 80 12.52 -19.66 20.10
C ARG A 80 11.21 -19.10 19.54
N ALA A 81 10.23 -19.98 19.36
CA ALA A 81 8.90 -19.60 18.88
C ALA A 81 8.20 -18.60 19.81
N GLU A 82 8.39 -18.73 21.13
CA GLU A 82 7.82 -17.84 22.14
C GLU A 82 8.34 -16.40 21.99
N ASP A 83 9.66 -16.22 21.83
CA ASP A 83 10.26 -14.90 21.64
C ASP A 83 9.76 -14.23 20.33
N LYS A 84 9.61 -15.03 19.26
CA LYS A 84 9.00 -14.55 18.01
C LYS A 84 7.56 -14.08 18.20
N LEU A 85 6.74 -14.87 18.90
CA LEU A 85 5.35 -14.52 19.18
C LEU A 85 5.27 -13.25 20.03
N ARG A 86 6.14 -13.11 21.03
CA ARG A 86 6.19 -11.90 21.86
C ARG A 86 6.52 -10.66 21.03
N ILE A 87 7.52 -10.72 20.15
CA ILE A 87 7.86 -9.61 19.23
C ILE A 87 6.68 -9.28 18.30
N ILE A 88 6.00 -10.30 17.78
CA ILE A 88 4.84 -10.09 16.90
C ILE A 88 3.74 -9.32 17.64
N VAL A 89 3.39 -9.76 18.86
CA VAL A 89 2.28 -9.20 19.63
C VAL A 89 2.63 -7.82 20.20
N ASP A 90 3.81 -7.68 20.79
CA ASP A 90 4.17 -6.50 21.58
C ASP A 90 4.77 -5.37 20.72
N THR A 91 5.29 -5.70 19.54
CA THR A 91 6.00 -4.73 18.69
C THR A 91 5.38 -4.62 17.31
N PHE A 92 5.26 -5.74 16.59
CA PHE A 92 4.86 -5.71 15.18
C PHE A 92 3.40 -5.30 14.99
N ILE A 93 2.48 -5.91 15.75
CA ILE A 93 1.05 -5.60 15.70
C ILE A 93 0.79 -4.09 15.95
N PRO A 94 1.28 -3.48 17.06
CA PRO A 94 1.14 -2.06 17.28
C PRO A 94 1.70 -1.18 16.15
N GLU A 95 2.86 -1.55 15.59
CA GLU A 95 3.47 -0.82 14.48
C GLU A 95 2.63 -0.87 13.20
N VAL A 96 2.06 -2.03 12.87
CA VAL A 96 1.16 -2.19 11.71
C VAL A 96 -0.11 -1.38 11.88
N PHE A 97 -0.68 -1.34 13.08
CA PHE A 97 -1.90 -0.56 13.35
C PHE A 97 -1.69 0.96 13.35
N ASN A 98 -0.45 1.46 13.37
CA ASN A 98 -0.17 2.89 13.24
C ASN A 98 -0.37 3.42 11.81
N ASP A 99 -0.32 2.57 10.77
CA ASP A 99 -0.70 2.93 9.40
C ASP A 99 -2.17 2.57 9.14
N LEU A 100 -3.07 3.30 9.82
CA LEU A 100 -4.52 3.11 9.71
C LEU A 100 -5.01 3.21 8.27
N ASP A 101 -4.33 4.00 7.43
CA ASP A 101 -4.65 4.19 6.02
C ASP A 101 -4.42 2.90 5.22
N LEU A 102 -3.26 2.25 5.42
CA LEU A 102 -2.96 0.96 4.80
C LEU A 102 -3.86 -0.15 5.33
N VAL A 103 -4.06 -0.21 6.65
CA VAL A 103 -4.93 -1.22 7.29
C VAL A 103 -6.36 -1.09 6.77
N ASN A 104 -6.90 0.13 6.65
CA ASN A 104 -8.24 0.35 6.13
C ASN A 104 -8.37 -0.10 4.67
N ILE A 105 -7.37 0.21 3.83
CA ILE A 105 -7.34 -0.27 2.44
C ILE A 105 -7.27 -1.80 2.40
N LEU A 106 -6.32 -2.42 3.11
CA LEU A 106 -6.15 -3.87 3.14
C LEU A 106 -7.40 -4.62 3.64
N LEU A 107 -8.04 -4.11 4.71
CA LEU A 107 -9.27 -4.71 5.26
C LEU A 107 -10.48 -4.52 4.33
N SER A 108 -10.60 -3.36 3.67
CA SER A 108 -11.67 -3.10 2.69
C SER A 108 -11.57 -4.01 1.44
N GLU A 109 -10.35 -4.34 1.04
CA GLU A 109 -10.05 -5.17 -0.12
C GLU A 109 -10.13 -6.67 0.21
N ALA A 110 -9.74 -7.09 1.42
CA ALA A 110 -9.85 -8.48 1.89
C ALA A 110 -11.31 -8.99 1.93
N ILE A 111 -12.29 -8.11 2.13
CA ILE A 111 -13.71 -8.50 2.10
C ILE A 111 -14.26 -8.51 0.66
N THR A 112 -13.67 -7.70 -0.23
CA THR A 112 -14.18 -7.49 -1.59
C THR A 112 -13.59 -8.49 -2.61
N TYR A 113 -12.33 -8.88 -2.43
CA TYR A 113 -11.61 -9.78 -3.35
C TYR A 113 -11.44 -11.22 -2.85
N THR A 114 -11.87 -11.53 -1.61
CA THR A 114 -11.92 -12.91 -1.07
C THR A 114 -13.31 -13.56 -1.22
N LYS A 115 -14.15 -13.05 -2.13
CA LYS A 115 -15.25 -13.87 -2.66
C LYS A 115 -14.66 -14.92 -3.61
N ILE A 116 -14.44 -16.11 -3.04
CA ILE A 116 -14.26 -17.38 -3.76
C ILE A 116 -15.58 -17.70 -4.47
#